data_AF-A0A847G0Q3-F1
#
_entry.id   AF-A0A847G0Q3-F1
#
_cell.length_a   1.000
_cell.length_b   1.000
_cell.length_c   1.000
_cell.angle_alpha   90.00
_cell.angle_beta   90.00
_cell.angle_gamma   90.00
#
_symmetry.space_group_name_H-M   'P 1'
#
loop_
_entity.id
_entity.type
_entity.pdbx_description
1 polymer ?
#
loop_
_entity_poly.entity_id
_entity_poly.type
_entity_poly.pdbx_seq_one_letter_code
_entity_poly.pdbx_strand_id
1 'polypeptide(L)'
;MGRTLPSITQTFLMEQEAFTRFRRALRRSDQIALDDLFVSAQKHLAAAAYAAHALPLETFMLSMLLEEHKEVQRLRRQMDEITGQLPVGEDRMLLVEETPVAEFIEAPVAASTEDNPALDRLGQRTSTLTDESEVIDVDPGLS
;
A
#
# COMPACT_ATOMS: atom_id res chain seq x y z
N MET A 1 -7.69 -1.13 -26.74
CA MET A 1 -8.61 -1.61 -25.69
C MET A 1 -8.09 -1.05 -24.37
N GLY A 2 -8.75 -0.04 -23.81
CA GLY A 2 -8.28 0.64 -22.60
C GLY A 2 -8.20 -0.32 -21.41
N ARG A 3 -7.08 -0.29 -20.68
CA ARG A 3 -6.91 -1.12 -19.48
C ARG A 3 -7.90 -0.61 -18.44
N THR A 4 -8.83 -1.46 -18.00
CA THR A 4 -9.70 -1.17 -16.85
C THR A 4 -8.81 -0.93 -15.63
N LEU A 5 -9.03 0.17 -14.91
CA LEU A 5 -8.31 0.42 -13.67
C LEU A 5 -8.67 -0.68 -12.65
N PRO A 6 -7.66 -1.27 -11.97
CA PRO A 6 -7.91 -2.27 -10.95
C PRO A 6 -8.72 -1.66 -9.80
N SER A 7 -9.63 -2.44 -9.21
CA SER A 7 -10.36 -2.00 -8.02
C SER A 7 -9.40 -1.87 -6.83
N ILE A 8 -9.77 -1.09 -5.80
CA ILE A 8 -8.94 -0.93 -4.60
C ILE A 8 -8.62 -2.27 -3.94
N THR A 9 -9.56 -3.22 -3.94
CA THR A 9 -9.36 -4.58 -3.46
C THR A 9 -8.35 -5.37 -4.31
N GLN A 10 -8.43 -5.24 -5.64
CA GLN A 10 -7.46 -5.90 -6.54
C GLN A 10 -6.06 -5.33 -6.33
N THR A 11 -5.95 -4.00 -6.24
CA THR A 11 -4.69 -3.31 -5.95
C THR A 11 -4.12 -3.76 -4.61
N PHE A 12 -4.95 -3.88 -3.56
CA PHE A 12 -4.52 -4.41 -2.26
C PHE A 12 -3.92 -5.82 -2.36
N LEU A 13 -4.60 -6.74 -3.06
CA LEU A 13 -4.11 -8.11 -3.24
C LEU A 13 -2.79 -8.15 -4.03
N MET A 14 -2.65 -7.29 -5.06
CA MET A 14 -1.41 -7.17 -5.83
C MET A 14 -0.25 -6.67 -4.96
N GLU A 15 -0.48 -5.63 -4.14
CA GLU A 15 0.53 -5.13 -3.20
C GLU A 15 0.90 -6.22 -2.18
N GLN A 16 -0.08 -6.92 -1.59
CA GLN A 16 0.19 -8.01 -0.66
C GLN A 16 1.01 -9.15 -1.31
N GLU A 17 0.69 -9.50 -2.56
CA GLU A 17 1.44 -10.50 -3.32
C GLU A 17 2.90 -10.06 -3.58
N ALA A 18 3.12 -8.78 -3.90
CA ALA A 18 4.46 -8.22 -4.10
C ALA A 18 5.36 -8.40 -2.86
N PHE A 19 4.78 -8.41 -1.66
CA PHE A 19 5.51 -8.64 -0.41
C PHE A 19 5.78 -10.12 -0.09
N THR A 20 5.36 -11.08 -0.92
CA THR A 20 5.56 -12.52 -0.66
C THR A 20 7.03 -12.89 -0.46
N ARG A 21 7.95 -12.32 -1.26
CA ARG A 21 9.39 -12.60 -1.12
C ARG A 21 9.96 -12.04 0.18
N PHE A 22 9.56 -10.81 0.54
CA PHE A 22 9.93 -10.18 1.80
C PHE A 22 9.42 -11.01 2.99
N ARG A 23 8.14 -11.38 2.98
CA ARG A 23 7.52 -12.23 4.00
C ARG A 23 8.28 -13.54 4.20
N ARG A 24 8.68 -14.22 3.12
CA ARG A 24 9.43 -15.48 3.22
C ARG A 24 10.81 -15.33 3.85
N ALA A 25 11.42 -14.14 3.79
CA ALA A 25 12.71 -13.86 4.42
C ALA A 25 12.59 -13.57 5.93
N LEU A 26 11.38 -13.30 6.44
CA LEU A 26 11.12 -13.00 7.84
C LEU A 26 11.08 -14.26 8.71
N ARG A 27 11.34 -14.10 10.01
CA ARG A 27 11.10 -15.15 11.03
C ARG A 27 9.60 -15.47 11.13
N ARG A 28 9.26 -16.63 11.69
CA ARG A 28 7.86 -17.05 11.78
C ARG A 28 6.98 -16.09 12.59
N SER A 29 7.50 -15.52 13.68
CA SER A 29 6.81 -14.48 14.46
C SER A 29 6.46 -13.26 13.61
N ASP A 30 7.44 -12.80 12.83
CA ASP A 30 7.36 -11.57 12.06
C ASP A 30 6.49 -11.76 10.81
N GLN A 31 6.43 -12.98 10.26
CA GLN A 31 5.46 -13.34 9.22
C GLN A 31 4.02 -13.18 9.70
N ILE A 32 3.73 -13.66 10.92
CA ILE A 32 2.39 -13.55 11.52
C ILE A 32 2.06 -12.08 11.75
N ALA A 33 2.98 -11.31 12.33
CA ALA A 33 2.78 -9.87 12.54
C ALA A 33 2.53 -9.12 11.20
N LEU A 34 3.28 -9.45 10.15
CA LEU A 34 3.05 -8.86 8.83
C LEU A 34 1.67 -9.20 8.27
N ASP A 35 1.18 -10.42 8.46
CA ASP A 35 -0.16 -10.82 8.03
C ASP A 35 -1.25 -10.05 8.77
N ASP A 36 -1.09 -9.89 10.09
CA ASP A 36 -2.01 -9.13 10.92
C ASP A 36 -2.06 -7.66 10.51
N LEU A 37 -0.93 -7.07 10.11
CA LEU A 37 -0.88 -5.72 9.54
C LEU A 37 -1.65 -5.64 8.21
N PHE A 38 -1.49 -6.60 7.30
CA PHE A 38 -2.31 -6.62 6.07
C PHE A 38 -3.80 -6.77 6.37
N VAL A 39 -4.18 -7.58 7.36
CA VAL A 39 -5.58 -7.68 7.80
C VAL A 39 -6.08 -6.36 8.39
N SER A 40 -5.26 -5.64 9.17
CA SER A 40 -5.65 -4.36 9.75
C SER A 40 -5.87 -3.28 8.67
N ALA A 41 -5.05 -3.27 7.62
CA ALA A 41 -5.20 -2.39 6.47
C ALA A 41 -6.53 -2.60 5.71
N GLN A 42 -7.04 -3.85 5.65
CA GLN A 42 -8.28 -4.15 4.93
C GLN A 42 -9.50 -3.39 5.47
N LYS A 43 -9.51 -3.06 6.77
CA LYS A 43 -10.57 -2.28 7.42
C LYS A 43 -10.75 -0.90 6.78
N HIS A 44 -9.70 -0.39 6.13
CA HIS A 44 -9.64 0.95 5.55
C HIS A 44 -9.72 0.95 4.02
N LEU A 45 -10.04 -0.18 3.37
CA LEU A 45 -10.12 -0.24 1.89
C LEU A 45 -11.11 0.77 1.29
N ALA A 46 -12.25 0.99 1.95
CA ALA A 46 -13.22 1.97 1.50
C ALA A 46 -12.66 3.40 1.59
N ALA A 47 -11.99 3.75 2.69
CA ALA A 47 -11.34 5.04 2.86
C ALA A 47 -10.16 5.22 1.89
N ALA A 48 -9.39 4.16 1.66
CA ALA A 48 -8.25 4.15 0.76
C ALA A 48 -8.64 4.43 -0.70
N ALA A 49 -9.86 4.05 -1.12
CA ALA A 49 -10.37 4.34 -2.45
C ALA A 49 -10.52 5.85 -2.73
N TYR A 50 -10.62 6.68 -1.68
CA TYR A 50 -10.70 8.14 -1.81
C TYR A 50 -9.35 8.84 -1.85
N ALA A 51 -8.24 8.12 -1.64
CA ALA A 51 -6.90 8.69 -1.69
C ALA A 51 -6.47 8.92 -3.14
N ALA A 52 -6.84 10.07 -3.71
CA ALA A 52 -6.65 10.38 -5.13
C ALA A 52 -5.18 10.54 -5.58
N HIS A 53 -4.26 10.82 -4.66
CA HIS A 53 -2.87 11.19 -4.99
C HIS A 53 -1.79 10.33 -4.34
N ALA A 54 -2.13 9.49 -3.35
CA ALA A 54 -1.16 8.64 -2.67
C ALA A 54 -0.93 7.34 -3.47
N LEU A 55 0.29 6.78 -3.39
CA LEU A 55 0.51 5.43 -3.91
C LEU A 55 -0.33 4.44 -3.08
N PRO A 56 -0.98 3.43 -3.70
CA PRO A 56 -1.85 2.50 -2.97
C PRO A 56 -1.18 1.86 -1.75
N LEU A 57 0.08 1.45 -1.89
CA LEU A 57 0.87 0.90 -0.79
C LEU A 57 1.05 1.90 0.37
N GLU A 58 1.32 3.17 0.08
CA GLU A 58 1.47 4.21 1.11
C GLU A 58 0.18 4.38 1.90
N THR A 59 -0.96 4.38 1.21
CA THR A 59 -2.28 4.43 1.85
C THR A 59 -2.49 3.23 2.75
N PHE A 60 -2.16 2.02 2.30
CA PHE A 60 -2.28 0.81 3.13
C PHE A 60 -1.32 0.83 4.33
N MET A 61 -0.08 1.30 4.16
CA MET A 61 0.87 1.47 5.25
C MET A 61 0.39 2.51 6.27
N LEU A 62 -0.22 3.61 5.83
CA LEU A 62 -0.86 4.58 6.73
C LEU A 62 -2.04 3.94 7.49
N SER A 63 -2.84 3.11 6.83
CA SER A 63 -3.93 2.37 7.50
C SER A 63 -3.38 1.40 8.56
N MET A 64 -2.29 0.70 8.28
CA MET A 64 -1.61 -0.16 9.27
C MET A 64 -1.14 0.65 10.47
N LEU A 65 -0.44 1.77 10.22
CA LEU A 65 0.04 2.67 11.27
C LEU A 65 -1.10 3.26 12.10
N LEU A 66 -2.23 3.57 11.48
CA LEU A 66 -3.41 4.07 12.17
C LEU A 66 -3.97 3.04 13.15
N GLU A 67 -4.10 1.78 12.72
CA GLU A 67 -4.56 0.69 13.58
C GLU A 67 -3.57 0.39 14.71
N GLU A 68 -2.27 0.39 14.44
CA GLU A 68 -1.23 0.24 15.47
C GLU A 68 -1.25 1.41 16.48
N HIS A 69 -1.46 2.64 16.02
CA HIS A 69 -1.59 3.78 16.93
C HIS A 69 -2.81 3.64 17.85
N LYS A 70 -3.96 3.22 17.30
CA LYS A 70 -5.18 2.95 18.09
C LYS A 70 -4.92 1.87 19.14
N GLU A 71 -4.22 0.81 18.78
CA GLU A 71 -3.89 -0.29 19.68
C GLU A 71 -2.94 0.16 20.80
N VAL A 72 -1.88 0.91 20.48
CA VAL A 72 -0.96 1.48 21.48
C VAL A 72 -1.71 2.39 22.45
N GLN A 73 -2.64 3.24 21.97
CA GLN A 73 -3.45 4.10 22.84
C GLN A 73 -4.42 3.30 23.72
N ARG A 74 -4.99 2.21 23.20
CA ARG A 74 -5.83 1.29 23.97
C ARG A 74 -5.02 0.62 25.07
N LEU A 75 -3.84 0.08 24.74
CA LEU A 75 -2.96 -0.59 25.71
C LEU A 75 -2.45 0.37 26.79
N ARG A 76 -2.08 1.61 26.43
CA ARG A 76 -1.68 2.65 27.40
C ARG A 76 -2.79 2.94 28.39
N ARG A 77 -4.03 3.15 27.93
CA ARG A 77 -5.19 3.37 28.81
C ARG A 77 -5.42 2.18 29.75
N GLN A 78 -5.33 0.95 29.24
CA GLN A 78 -5.44 -0.24 30.09
C GLN A 78 -4.34 -0.32 31.15
N MET A 79 -3.10 0.05 30.80
CA MET A 79 -2.00 0.11 31.77
C MET A 79 -2.24 1.19 32.82
N ASP A 80 -2.73 2.36 32.43
CA ASP A 80 -3.05 3.48 33.32
C ASP A 80 -4.18 3.11 34.31
N GLU A 81 -5.22 2.43 33.81
CA GLU A 81 -6.32 1.88 34.61
C GLU A 81 -5.82 0.87 35.65
N ILE A 82 -4.93 -0.05 35.25
CA ILE A 82 -4.36 -1.06 36.15
C ILE A 82 -3.41 -0.42 37.17
N THR A 83 -2.63 0.58 36.76
CA THR A 83 -1.60 1.22 37.62
C THR A 83 -2.21 2.30 38.53
N GLY A 84 -3.48 2.68 38.32
CA GLY A 84 -4.15 3.73 39.07
C GLY A 84 -3.62 5.14 38.76
N GLN A 85 -2.85 5.27 37.69
CA GLN A 85 -2.30 6.53 37.20
C GLN A 85 -3.23 7.03 36.09
N LEU A 86 -4.39 7.60 36.45
CA LEU A 86 -5.26 8.25 35.46
C LEU A 86 -4.57 9.52 34.93
N PRO A 87 -4.19 9.60 33.64
CA PRO A 87 -3.93 10.90 33.06
C PRO A 87 -5.28 11.61 32.87
N VAL A 88 -5.40 12.78 33.48
CA VAL A 88 -6.49 13.73 33.24
C VAL A 88 -6.43 14.17 31.78
N GLY A 89 -7.39 13.69 30.98
CA GLY A 89 -7.86 14.40 29.79
C GLY A 89 -7.19 14.07 28.45
N GLU A 90 -7.64 13.00 27.80
CA GLU A 90 -7.77 12.93 26.33
C GLU A 90 -9.10 12.27 25.94
N ASP A 91 -10.16 12.58 26.69
CA ASP A 91 -11.52 12.07 26.51
C ASP A 91 -12.23 12.66 25.26
N ARG A 92 -11.49 12.92 24.18
CA ARG A 92 -12.01 13.53 22.95
C ARG A 92 -11.70 12.81 21.65
N MET A 93 -10.98 11.67 21.65
CA MET A 93 -10.62 11.02 20.37
C MET A 93 -11.28 9.66 20.09
N LEU A 94 -11.91 8.98 21.05
CA LEU A 94 -12.40 7.60 20.81
C LEU A 94 -13.77 7.28 21.41
N LEU A 95 -14.74 8.19 21.24
CA LEU A 95 -16.08 7.75 20.86
C LEU A 95 -16.14 7.71 19.32
N VAL A 96 -15.37 6.82 18.71
CA VAL A 96 -15.74 6.33 17.38
C VAL A 96 -16.81 5.30 17.67
N GLU A 97 -18.06 5.77 17.78
CA GLU A 97 -19.12 4.92 17.25
C GLU A 97 -18.70 4.63 15.81
N GLU A 98 -18.46 3.35 15.50
CA GLU A 98 -18.26 2.89 14.14
C GLU A 98 -19.55 3.22 13.38
N THR A 99 -19.68 4.48 12.94
CA THR A 99 -20.70 4.86 11.98
C THR A 99 -20.43 3.98 10.78
N PRO A 100 -21.37 3.11 10.38
CA PRO A 100 -21.17 2.33 9.18
C PRO A 100 -20.91 3.32 8.05
N VAL A 101 -19.78 3.20 7.36
CA VAL A 101 -19.40 4.02 6.19
C VAL A 101 -20.31 3.71 4.98
N ALA A 102 -21.53 3.23 5.24
CA ALA A 102 -22.51 2.73 4.30
C ALA A 102 -23.66 3.73 4.09
N GLU A 103 -23.39 5.03 4.17
CA GLU A 103 -24.33 6.03 3.66
C GLU A 103 -23.57 7.17 2.96
N PHE A 104 -23.75 7.22 1.65
CA PHE A 104 -23.51 8.36 0.73
C PHE A 104 -22.06 8.83 0.50
N ILE A 105 -21.45 8.32 -0.57
CA ILE A 105 -20.85 9.21 -1.59
C ILE A 105 -21.23 8.67 -2.98
N GLU A 106 -22.26 9.26 -3.60
CA GLU A 106 -22.35 9.29 -5.06
C GLU A 106 -21.12 10.06 -5.55
N ALA A 107 -20.16 9.36 -6.15
CA ALA A 107 -19.01 10.00 -6.79
C ALA A 107 -19.51 10.87 -7.96
N PRO A 108 -19.03 12.12 -8.13
CA PRO A 108 -19.24 12.82 -9.38
C PRO A 108 -18.51 12.05 -10.49
N VAL A 109 -19.28 11.65 -11.49
CA VAL A 109 -18.79 11.12 -12.76
C VAL A 109 -17.85 12.14 -13.42
N ALA A 110 -16.66 11.64 -13.79
CA ALA A 110 -15.72 12.12 -14.80
C ALA A 110 -14.82 13.34 -14.51
N ALA A 111 -13.50 13.08 -14.53
CA ALA A 111 -12.56 13.87 -15.31
C ALA A 111 -11.55 12.93 -15.97
N SER A 112 -11.46 13.01 -17.30
CA SER A 112 -10.55 12.25 -18.15
C SER A 112 -9.12 12.32 -17.65
N THR A 113 -8.52 11.17 -17.34
CA THR A 113 -7.08 11.05 -17.09
C THR A 113 -6.38 10.84 -18.43
N GLU A 114 -6.31 11.90 -19.23
CA GLU A 114 -5.26 12.05 -20.23
C GLU A 114 -4.10 12.79 -19.54
N ASP A 115 -2.88 12.32 -19.77
CA ASP A 115 -1.61 12.81 -19.21
C ASP A 115 -1.31 12.51 -17.73
N ASN A 116 -1.01 11.23 -17.45
CA ASN A 116 -0.21 10.86 -16.27
C ASN A 116 1.23 10.48 -16.68
N PRO A 117 2.21 11.40 -16.60
CA PRO A 117 3.60 11.15 -16.99
C PRO A 117 4.36 10.19 -16.06
N ALA A 118 3.77 9.76 -14.93
CA ALA A 118 4.39 8.79 -14.02
C ALA A 118 4.27 7.34 -14.54
N LEU A 119 3.22 7.02 -15.30
CA LEU A 119 2.98 5.67 -15.82
C LEU A 119 3.88 5.31 -17.01
N ASP A 120 4.41 6.31 -17.73
CA ASP A 120 5.28 6.10 -18.89
C ASP A 120 6.70 5.61 -18.49
N ARG A 121 7.15 5.93 -17.27
CA ARG A 121 8.49 5.57 -16.79
C ARG A 121 8.65 4.10 -16.39
N LEU A 122 7.56 3.40 -16.14
CA LEU A 122 7.57 1.97 -15.79
C LEU A 122 7.56 1.05 -17.02
N GLY A 123 7.24 1.56 -18.22
CA GLY A 123 7.22 0.79 -19.47
C GLY A 123 8.56 0.72 -20.21
N GLN A 124 9.51 1.62 -19.92
CA GLN A 124 10.76 1.74 -20.70
C GLN A 124 11.94 0.91 -20.15
N ARG A 125 11.80 0.23 -19.00
CA ARG A 125 12.90 -0.54 -18.38
C ARG A 125 12.99 -2.01 -18.82
N THR A 126 12.10 -2.50 -19.69
CA THR A 126 12.09 -3.91 -20.12
C THR A 126 12.58 -4.14 -21.55
N SER A 127 13.10 -3.12 -22.24
CA SER A 127 13.52 -3.24 -23.65
C SER A 127 14.94 -2.71 -23.90
N THR A 128 15.95 -3.30 -23.26
CA THR A 128 17.36 -3.26 -23.69
C THR A 128 18.12 -4.45 -23.08
N LEU A 129 17.82 -5.68 -23.55
CA LEU A 129 18.74 -6.81 -23.35
C LEU A 129 18.66 -7.81 -24.51
N THR A 130 18.78 -7.30 -25.72
CA THR A 130 19.14 -8.11 -26.90
C THR A 130 19.62 -7.14 -27.97
N ASP A 131 20.93 -6.90 -28.02
CA ASP A 131 21.74 -6.91 -29.24
C ASP A 131 23.16 -6.42 -28.91
N GLU A 132 24.06 -7.36 -28.60
CA GLU A 132 25.49 -7.17 -28.82
C GLU A 132 26.00 -8.41 -29.55
N SER A 133 25.70 -8.47 -30.85
CA SER A 133 26.48 -9.27 -31.81
C SER A 133 27.43 -8.35 -32.58
N GLU A 134 28.52 -7.96 -31.92
CA GLU A 134 29.62 -7.23 -32.54
C GLU A 134 30.38 -8.19 -33.48
N VAL A 135 30.05 -8.15 -34.77
CA VAL A 135 30.81 -8.83 -35.84
C VAL A 135 32.06 -8.00 -36.11
N ILE A 136 33.19 -8.42 -35.54
CA ILE A 136 34.51 -7.89 -35.90
C ILE A 136 34.93 -8.53 -37.23
N ASP A 137 34.89 -7.74 -38.29
CA ASP A 137 35.41 -8.10 -39.62
C ASP A 137 36.94 -7.95 -39.59
N VAL A 138 37.66 -9.09 -39.57
CA VAL A 138 39.13 -9.14 -39.63
C VAL A 138 39.53 -9.35 -41.09
N ASP A 139 39.96 -8.28 -41.74
CA ASP A 139 40.55 -8.29 -43.08
C ASP A 139 41.93 -8.99 -43.07
N PRO A 140 42.13 -10.13 -43.76
CA PRO A 140 43.41 -10.80 -43.80
C PRO A 140 44.03 -10.68 -45.21
N GLY A 141 44.93 -9.73 -45.42
CA GLY A 141 45.79 -9.81 -46.61
C GLY A 141 46.58 -8.56 -47.00
N LEU A 142 47.79 -8.43 -46.45
CA LEU A 142 48.91 -7.82 -47.17
C LEU A 142 50.17 -8.66 -46.91
N SER A 143 50.61 -9.37 -47.95
CA SER A 143 52.02 -9.74 -48.20
C SER A 143 52.57 -8.81 -49.26
#